data_AF-A0A5B8YMX8-F1
#
_entry.id   AF-A0A5B8YMX8-F1
#
_cell.length_a   1.000
_cell.length_b   1.000
_cell.length_c   1.000
_cell.angle_alpha   90.00
_cell.angle_beta   90.00
_cell.angle_gamma   90.00
#
_symmetry.space_group_name_H-M   'P 1'
#
loop_
_entity.id
_entity.type
_entity.pdbx_description
1 polymer ?
#
loop_
_entity_poly.entity_id
_entity_poly.type
_entity_poly.pdbx_seq_one_letter_code
_entity_poly.pdbx_strand_id
1 'polypeptide(L)'
;MSQFWLYFNLGLEHVLDWNAYDHILFLIVLVAAYSFSSWKRVLWLVTIFTLGHTLALFLSVYGVVSVSSRWVELLIAVTILITALYNIFTAKKKESQKNVGLLYFATAFFGIIHGLGFSTYFKMIASGTESKFLPLLEFALGIEAAQVIIVLGVMILGFIFQNFFRVNRRDWILILSAIVIGIILPILRENFQAFL
;
A
#
# COMPACT_ATOMS: atom_id res chain seq x y z
N MET A 1 -8.92 17.06 -20.95
CA MET A 1 -8.77 15.60 -20.74
C MET A 1 -10.15 15.03 -20.45
N SER A 2 -10.42 13.76 -20.81
CA SER A 2 -11.69 13.12 -20.40
C SER A 2 -11.73 12.95 -18.88
N GLN A 3 -12.92 12.85 -18.28
CA GLN A 3 -13.07 12.61 -16.84
C GLN A 3 -12.32 11.35 -16.38
N PHE A 4 -12.36 10.30 -17.20
CA PHE A 4 -11.57 9.09 -16.99
C PHE A 4 -10.09 9.36 -16.72
N TRP A 5 -9.41 10.09 -17.62
CA TRP A 5 -7.97 10.35 -17.47
C TRP A 5 -7.66 11.24 -16.27
N LEU A 6 -8.59 12.11 -15.87
CA LEU A 6 -8.43 12.92 -14.66
C LEU A 6 -8.40 12.02 -13.41
N TYR A 7 -9.42 11.18 -13.20
CA TYR A 7 -9.48 10.34 -12.00
C TYR A 7 -8.45 9.21 -12.01
N PHE A 8 -8.16 8.64 -13.18
CA PHE A 8 -7.07 7.67 -13.34
C PHE A 8 -5.72 8.28 -12.95
N ASN A 9 -5.38 9.48 -13.45
CA ASN A 9 -4.12 10.13 -13.09
C ASN A 9 -4.09 10.53 -11.61
N LEU A 10 -5.21 10.98 -11.05
CA LEU A 10 -5.30 11.23 -9.60
C LEU A 10 -5.00 9.97 -8.78
N GLY A 11 -5.51 8.80 -9.20
CA GLY A 11 -5.22 7.52 -8.54
C GLY A 11 -3.75 7.11 -8.67
N LEU A 12 -3.17 7.37 -9.83
CA LEU A 12 -1.77 7.09 -10.11
C LEU A 12 -0.85 7.98 -9.27
N GLU A 13 -1.10 9.29 -9.27
CA GLU A 13 -0.36 10.29 -8.49
C GLU A 13 -0.53 10.06 -6.99
N HIS A 14 -1.72 9.67 -6.52
CA HIS A 14 -1.94 9.36 -5.11
C HIS A 14 -0.95 8.32 -4.55
N VAL A 15 -0.65 7.28 -5.33
CA VAL A 15 0.25 6.19 -4.92
C VAL A 15 1.72 6.54 -5.19
N LEU A 16 2.00 7.34 -6.22
CA LEU A 16 3.36 7.68 -6.65
C LEU A 16 3.86 9.03 -6.15
N ASP A 17 3.10 9.73 -5.30
CA ASP A 17 3.48 11.02 -4.73
C ASP A 17 4.68 10.87 -3.78
N TRP A 18 5.78 11.57 -4.09
CA TRP A 18 6.98 11.61 -3.28
C TRP A 18 6.79 12.34 -1.94
N ASN A 19 5.73 13.13 -1.78
CA ASN A 19 5.40 13.77 -0.52
C ASN A 19 4.58 12.85 0.41
N ALA A 20 3.99 11.78 -0.14
CA ALA A 20 3.14 10.82 0.55
C ALA A 20 3.51 9.38 0.16
N TYR A 21 4.75 8.99 0.46
CA TYR A 21 5.31 7.70 0.04
C TYR A 21 4.90 6.50 0.91
N ASP A 22 3.85 6.61 1.74
CA ASP A 22 3.37 5.56 2.64
C ASP A 22 2.97 4.28 1.87
N HIS A 23 2.24 4.45 0.75
CA HIS A 23 1.87 3.37 -0.16
C HIS A 23 3.09 2.70 -0.78
N ILE A 24 4.08 3.50 -1.19
CA ILE A 24 5.33 2.99 -1.78
C ILE A 24 6.07 2.14 -0.74
N LEU A 25 6.22 2.62 0.49
CA LEU A 25 6.88 1.87 1.57
C LEU A 25 6.13 0.58 1.90
N PHE A 26 4.79 0.65 1.99
CA PHE A 26 3.96 -0.52 2.24
C PHE A 26 4.15 -1.58 1.15
N LEU A 27 4.13 -1.18 -0.13
CA LEU A 27 4.33 -2.08 -1.26
C LEU A 27 5.75 -2.65 -1.32
N ILE A 28 6.78 -1.83 -1.08
CA ILE A 28 8.16 -2.30 -1.00
C ILE A 28 8.26 -3.42 0.02
N VAL A 29 7.75 -3.19 1.24
CA VAL A 29 7.86 -4.19 2.30
C VAL A 29 6.98 -5.41 2.03
N LEU A 30 5.77 -5.25 1.51
CA LEU A 30 4.89 -6.36 1.15
C LEU A 30 5.56 -7.27 0.10
N VAL A 31 6.13 -6.68 -0.95
CA VAL A 31 6.70 -7.40 -2.11
C VAL A 31 8.10 -7.95 -1.82
N ALA A 32 8.88 -7.32 -0.93
CA ALA A 32 10.24 -7.76 -0.57
C ALA A 32 10.32 -9.25 -0.20
N ALA A 33 9.25 -9.78 0.38
CA ALA A 33 9.14 -11.16 0.80
C ALA A 33 8.62 -12.14 -0.27
N TYR A 34 8.62 -11.75 -1.54
CA TYR A 34 8.20 -12.58 -2.68
C TYR A 34 9.26 -12.57 -3.79
N SER A 35 9.25 -13.63 -4.59
CA SER A 35 10.10 -13.76 -5.78
C SER A 35 9.27 -13.77 -7.06
N PHE A 36 9.93 -13.66 -8.23
CA PHE A 36 9.26 -13.65 -9.53
C PHE A 36 8.37 -14.86 -9.80
N SER A 37 8.68 -16.03 -9.21
CA SER A 37 7.81 -17.22 -9.34
C SER A 37 6.43 -17.02 -8.69
N SER A 38 6.30 -16.09 -7.76
CA SER A 38 5.08 -15.78 -7.01
C SER A 38 4.35 -14.54 -7.52
N TRP A 39 4.64 -14.05 -8.74
CA TRP A 39 4.04 -12.83 -9.30
C TRP A 39 2.50 -12.82 -9.25
N LYS A 40 1.84 -13.95 -9.55
CA LYS A 40 0.37 -14.08 -9.47
C LYS A 40 -0.16 -13.81 -8.06
N ARG A 41 0.56 -14.31 -7.05
CA ARG A 41 0.20 -14.10 -5.64
C ARG A 41 0.38 -12.64 -5.25
N VAL A 42 1.44 -12.00 -5.71
CA VAL A 42 1.69 -10.58 -5.47
C VAL A 42 0.61 -9.72 -6.11
N LEU A 43 0.22 -10.01 -7.36
CA LEU A 43 -0.91 -9.32 -8.00
C LEU A 43 -2.20 -9.47 -7.20
N TRP A 44 -2.53 -10.67 -6.72
CA TRP A 44 -3.70 -10.84 -5.85
C TRP A 44 -3.63 -10.03 -4.57
N LEU A 45 -2.47 -9.95 -3.92
CA LEU A 45 -2.30 -9.11 -2.72
C LEU A 45 -2.56 -7.64 -3.04
N VAL A 46 -1.99 -7.16 -4.13
CA VAL A 46 -2.14 -5.77 -4.60
C VAL A 46 -3.60 -5.46 -4.93
N THR A 47 -4.27 -6.31 -5.71
CA THR A 47 -5.69 -6.15 -6.03
C THR A 47 -6.57 -6.19 -4.77
N ILE A 48 -6.29 -7.10 -3.82
CA ILE A 48 -7.03 -7.17 -2.55
C ILE A 48 -6.85 -5.88 -1.73
N PHE A 49 -5.64 -5.32 -1.71
CA PHE A 49 -5.38 -4.03 -1.10
C PHE A 49 -6.22 -2.93 -1.77
N THR A 50 -6.19 -2.85 -3.11
CA THR A 50 -6.98 -1.87 -3.88
C THR A 50 -8.48 -2.00 -3.61
N LEU A 51 -9.00 -3.22 -3.50
CA LEU A 51 -10.41 -3.46 -3.18
C LEU A 51 -10.76 -2.97 -1.78
N GLY A 52 -9.93 -3.27 -0.77
CA GLY A 52 -10.11 -2.75 0.59
C GLY A 52 -10.06 -1.21 0.64
N HIS A 53 -9.11 -0.62 -0.08
CA HIS A 53 -8.93 0.82 -0.20
C HIS A 53 -10.14 1.49 -0.85
N THR A 54 -10.59 0.95 -1.98
CA THR A 54 -11.74 1.46 -2.73
C THR A 54 -13.02 1.34 -1.90
N LEU A 55 -13.18 0.25 -1.14
CA LEU A 55 -14.30 0.07 -0.21
C LEU A 55 -14.29 1.16 0.87
N ALA A 56 -13.14 1.47 1.47
CA ALA A 56 -13.03 2.53 2.46
C ALA A 56 -13.36 3.91 1.89
N LEU A 57 -12.87 4.23 0.69
CA LEU A 57 -13.21 5.47 -0.01
C LEU A 57 -14.71 5.56 -0.28
N PHE A 58 -15.30 4.48 -0.81
CA PHE A 58 -16.74 4.42 -1.07
C PHE A 58 -17.54 4.68 0.20
N LEU A 59 -17.28 3.92 1.28
CA LEU A 59 -17.98 4.08 2.56
C LEU A 59 -17.82 5.48 3.14
N SER A 60 -16.62 6.06 3.04
CA SER A 60 -16.38 7.42 3.50
C SER A 60 -17.17 8.42 2.68
N VAL A 61 -17.05 8.38 1.34
CA VAL A 61 -17.66 9.35 0.40
C VAL A 61 -19.18 9.44 0.52
N TYR A 62 -19.85 8.33 0.83
CA TYR A 62 -21.29 8.28 1.09
C TYR A 62 -21.68 8.55 2.55
N GLY A 63 -20.72 8.89 3.41
CA GLY A 63 -20.96 9.30 4.80
C GLY A 63 -21.20 8.15 5.77
N VAL A 64 -20.95 6.89 5.37
CA VAL A 64 -21.16 5.71 6.22
C VAL A 64 -20.08 5.61 7.29
N VAL A 65 -18.84 5.96 6.95
CA VAL A 65 -17.69 5.91 7.87
C VAL A 65 -16.99 7.27 7.88
N SER A 66 -16.64 7.74 9.08
CA SER A 66 -15.83 8.94 9.28
C SER A 66 -14.86 8.68 10.43
N VAL A 67 -13.56 8.82 10.16
CA VAL A 67 -12.49 8.67 11.14
C VAL A 67 -11.59 9.88 11.01
N SER A 68 -11.08 10.42 12.13
CA SER A 68 -10.17 11.56 12.08
C SER A 68 -8.87 11.17 11.36
N SER A 69 -8.34 12.02 10.47
CA SER A 69 -7.12 11.66 9.72
C SER A 69 -5.92 11.39 10.64
N ARG A 70 -5.84 12.05 11.81
CA ARG A 70 -4.81 11.76 12.83
C ARG A 70 -4.75 10.28 13.24
N TRP A 71 -5.91 9.66 13.49
CA TRP A 71 -5.98 8.21 13.78
C TRP A 71 -5.58 7.38 12.57
N VAL A 72 -6.01 7.78 11.37
CA VAL A 72 -5.73 7.04 10.14
C VAL A 72 -4.25 7.07 9.80
N GLU A 73 -3.60 8.24 9.85
CA GLU A 73 -2.17 8.43 9.59
C GLU A 73 -1.30 7.63 10.57
N LEU A 74 -1.68 7.60 11.85
CA LEU A 74 -1.03 6.75 12.84
C LEU A 74 -1.18 5.26 12.48
N LEU A 75 -2.40 4.83 12.13
CA LEU A 75 -2.67 3.44 11.78
C LEU A 75 -1.93 3.02 10.50
N ILE A 76 -1.88 3.87 9.47
CA ILE A 76 -1.08 3.64 8.25
C ILE A 76 0.37 3.33 8.64
N ALA A 77 1.00 4.21 9.42
CA ALA A 77 2.39 4.02 9.85
C ALA A 77 2.58 2.73 10.67
N VAL A 78 1.64 2.41 11.55
CA VAL A 78 1.63 1.16 12.33
C VAL A 78 1.53 -0.07 11.42
N THR A 79 0.66 -0.07 10.41
CA THR A 79 0.51 -1.22 9.49
C THR A 79 1.78 -1.48 8.66
N ILE A 80 2.48 -0.42 8.23
CA ILE A 80 3.78 -0.52 7.55
C ILE A 80 4.82 -1.13 8.49
N LEU A 81 4.91 -0.63 9.72
CA LEU A 81 5.83 -1.15 10.74
C LEU A 81 5.56 -2.64 11.04
N ILE A 82 4.30 -3.03 11.23
CA ILE A 82 3.90 -4.42 11.48
C ILE A 82 4.34 -5.31 10.32
N THR A 83 4.15 -4.87 9.07
CA THR A 83 4.53 -5.63 7.89
C THR A 83 6.05 -5.81 7.81
N ALA A 84 6.82 -4.76 8.11
CA ALA A 84 8.27 -4.82 8.16
C ALA A 84 8.80 -5.77 9.25
N LEU A 85 8.25 -5.67 10.45
CA LEU A 85 8.60 -6.57 11.55
C LEU A 85 8.22 -8.02 11.24
N TYR A 86 7.03 -8.26 10.70
CA TYR A 86 6.59 -9.59 10.26
C TYR A 86 7.58 -10.19 9.25
N ASN A 87 8.07 -9.40 8.30
CA ASN A 87 9.07 -9.84 7.35
C ASN A 87 10.40 -10.19 8.01
N ILE A 88 10.88 -9.40 8.96
CA ILE A 88 12.12 -9.69 9.70
C ILE A 88 12.01 -11.03 10.44
N PHE A 89 10.92 -11.23 11.18
CA PHE A 89 10.70 -12.47 11.95
C PHE A 89 10.44 -13.69 11.06
N THR A 90 9.96 -13.50 9.82
CA THR A 90 9.65 -14.59 8.89
C THR A 90 10.62 -14.72 7.73
N ALA A 91 11.73 -13.96 7.70
CA ALA A 91 12.67 -13.91 6.57
C ALA A 91 13.30 -15.28 6.22
N LYS A 92 13.46 -16.16 7.22
CA LYS A 92 13.98 -17.53 7.02
C LYS A 92 12.93 -18.54 6.57
N LYS A 93 11.63 -18.22 6.69
CA LYS A 93 10.54 -19.13 6.32
C LYS A 93 10.38 -19.15 4.80
N LYS A 94 10.05 -20.31 4.24
CA LYS A 94 9.68 -20.44 2.82
C LYS A 94 8.33 -19.76 2.59
N GLU A 95 8.09 -19.26 1.38
CA GLU A 95 6.82 -18.62 1.00
C GLU A 95 5.60 -19.55 1.18
N SER A 96 5.79 -20.87 1.02
CA SER A 96 4.76 -21.88 1.24
C SER A 96 4.39 -22.09 2.70
N GLN A 97 5.24 -21.66 3.64
CA GLN A 97 5.00 -21.81 5.08
C GLN A 97 4.24 -20.60 5.68
N LYS A 98 3.98 -19.57 4.88
CA LYS A 98 3.22 -18.40 5.34
C LYS A 98 1.72 -18.70 5.22
N ASN A 99 0.95 -18.30 6.24
CA ASN A 99 -0.50 -18.43 6.23
C ASN A 99 -1.10 -17.44 5.21
N VAL A 100 -1.48 -17.94 4.04
CA VAL A 100 -1.99 -17.14 2.93
C VAL A 100 -3.30 -16.43 3.30
N GLY A 101 -4.19 -17.09 4.06
CA GLY A 101 -5.45 -16.49 4.49
C GLY A 101 -5.25 -15.29 5.40
N LEU A 102 -4.32 -15.40 6.37
CA LEU A 102 -3.95 -14.29 7.25
C LEU A 102 -3.36 -13.12 6.45
N LEU A 103 -2.51 -13.39 5.45
CA LEU A 103 -1.90 -12.35 4.63
C LEU A 103 -2.95 -11.62 3.78
N TYR A 104 -3.89 -12.34 3.18
CA TYR A 104 -4.95 -11.73 2.37
C TYR A 104 -5.89 -10.90 3.23
N PHE A 105 -6.28 -11.41 4.40
CA PHE A 105 -7.10 -10.66 5.35
C PHE A 105 -6.38 -9.38 5.83
N ALA A 106 -5.12 -9.50 6.26
CA ALA A 106 -4.33 -8.35 6.71
C ALA A 106 -4.16 -7.32 5.59
N THR A 107 -3.91 -7.76 4.36
CA THR A 107 -3.75 -6.87 3.20
C THR A 107 -5.05 -6.13 2.87
N ALA A 108 -6.20 -6.79 2.93
CA ALA A 108 -7.50 -6.14 2.76
C ALA A 108 -7.75 -5.09 3.87
N PHE A 109 -7.46 -5.46 5.12
CA PHE A 109 -7.62 -4.57 6.27
C PHE A 109 -6.70 -3.34 6.20
N PHE A 110 -5.45 -3.54 5.78
CA PHE A 110 -4.51 -2.43 5.56
C PHE A 110 -4.94 -1.54 4.41
N GLY A 111 -5.48 -2.12 3.33
CA GLY A 111 -6.10 -1.37 2.23
C GLY A 111 -7.22 -0.46 2.73
N ILE A 112 -8.11 -0.97 3.59
CA ILE A 112 -9.18 -0.16 4.20
C ILE A 112 -8.60 1.03 4.98
N ILE A 113 -7.58 0.79 5.82
CA ILE A 113 -6.94 1.86 6.61
C ILE A 113 -6.35 2.94 5.68
N HIS A 114 -5.59 2.54 4.65
CA HIS A 114 -5.00 3.49 3.72
C HIS A 114 -6.07 4.28 2.95
N GLY A 115 -7.14 3.62 2.52
CA GLY A 115 -8.25 4.27 1.81
C GLY A 115 -8.98 5.33 2.63
N LEU A 116 -9.05 5.16 3.96
CA LEU A 116 -9.59 6.21 4.83
C LEU A 116 -8.71 7.47 4.83
N GLY A 117 -7.40 7.33 4.63
CA GLY A 117 -6.42 8.43 4.69
C GLY A 117 -6.63 9.45 3.57
N PHE A 118 -7.01 8.98 2.38
CA PHE A 118 -7.27 9.84 1.23
C PHE A 118 -8.74 10.30 1.12
N SER A 119 -9.62 9.76 1.96
CA SER A 119 -11.06 9.88 1.75
C SER A 119 -11.62 11.31 1.82
N THR A 120 -11.06 12.16 2.68
CA THR A 120 -11.44 13.59 2.78
C THR A 120 -11.07 14.35 1.51
N TYR A 121 -9.87 14.11 0.98
CA TYR A 121 -9.41 14.77 -0.24
C TYR A 121 -10.23 14.34 -1.46
N PHE A 122 -10.46 13.02 -1.61
CA PHE A 122 -11.30 12.51 -2.68
C PHE A 122 -12.74 13.08 -2.63
N LYS A 123 -13.33 13.18 -1.44
CA LYS A 123 -14.65 13.81 -1.24
C LYS A 123 -14.71 15.24 -1.80
N MET A 124 -13.66 16.03 -1.60
CA MET A 124 -13.60 17.41 -2.10
C MET A 124 -13.56 17.44 -3.62
N ILE A 125 -12.74 16.60 -4.25
CA ILE A 125 -12.63 16.53 -5.72
C ILE A 125 -13.91 15.99 -6.36
N ALA A 126 -14.52 14.97 -5.76
CA ALA A 126 -15.76 14.36 -6.26
C ALA A 126 -17.03 15.13 -5.84
N SER A 127 -16.92 16.30 -5.21
CA SER A 127 -18.09 17.07 -4.75
C SER A 127 -18.94 17.63 -5.90
N GLY A 128 -18.33 17.90 -7.06
CA GLY A 128 -19.00 18.48 -8.23
C GLY A 128 -19.59 17.46 -9.22
N THR A 129 -19.51 16.16 -8.94
CA THR A 129 -20.04 15.11 -9.83
C THR A 129 -21.38 14.59 -9.37
N GLU A 130 -22.35 14.44 -10.29
CA GLU A 130 -23.69 13.90 -9.97
C GLU A 130 -23.65 12.49 -9.39
N SER A 131 -22.73 11.64 -9.87
CA SER A 131 -22.45 10.32 -9.33
C SER A 131 -20.96 10.14 -9.07
N LYS A 132 -20.62 9.74 -7.84
CA LYS A 132 -19.24 9.53 -7.38
C LYS A 132 -18.72 8.11 -7.69
N PHE A 133 -19.59 7.23 -8.19
CA PHE A 133 -19.26 5.83 -8.42
C PHE A 133 -18.24 5.63 -9.55
N LEU A 134 -18.47 6.27 -10.71
CA LEU A 134 -17.54 6.20 -11.84
C LEU A 134 -16.17 6.80 -11.49
N PRO A 135 -16.08 8.03 -10.94
CA PRO A 135 -14.82 8.58 -10.43
C PRO A 135 -14.05 7.65 -9.49
N LEU A 136 -14.74 6.94 -8.59
CA LEU A 136 -14.12 5.99 -7.66
C LEU A 136 -13.49 4.79 -8.39
N LEU A 137 -14.17 4.24 -9.39
CA LEU A 137 -13.63 3.14 -10.20
C LEU A 137 -12.42 3.59 -11.02
N GLU A 138 -12.51 4.76 -11.66
CA GLU A 138 -11.42 5.32 -12.47
C GLU A 138 -10.18 5.59 -11.61
N PHE A 139 -10.40 6.12 -10.41
CA PHE A 139 -9.35 6.32 -9.40
C PHE A 139 -8.75 4.99 -8.92
N ALA A 140 -9.58 3.97 -8.66
CA ALA A 140 -9.11 2.64 -8.26
C ALA A 140 -8.24 1.98 -9.34
N LEU A 141 -8.58 2.15 -10.63
CA LEU A 141 -7.75 1.68 -11.73
C LEU A 141 -6.39 2.39 -11.79
N GLY A 142 -6.36 3.70 -11.51
CA GLY A 142 -5.13 4.47 -11.37
C GLY A 142 -4.24 3.96 -10.23
N ILE A 143 -4.85 3.68 -9.07
CA ILE A 143 -4.17 3.05 -7.94
C ILE A 143 -3.57 1.71 -8.37
N GLU A 144 -4.38 0.79 -8.91
CA GLU A 144 -3.90 -0.55 -9.26
C GLU A 144 -2.74 -0.50 -10.25
N ALA A 145 -2.80 0.39 -11.25
CA ALA A 145 -1.72 0.63 -12.19
C ALA A 145 -0.43 1.09 -11.50
N ALA A 146 -0.52 2.07 -10.59
CA ALA A 146 0.64 2.54 -9.82
C ALA A 146 1.22 1.45 -8.91
N GLN A 147 0.36 0.66 -8.25
CA GLN A 147 0.81 -0.44 -7.41
C GLN A 147 1.57 -1.49 -8.24
N VAL A 148 1.08 -1.83 -9.44
CA VAL A 148 1.75 -2.76 -10.37
C VAL A 148 3.11 -2.20 -10.80
N ILE A 149 3.23 -0.90 -11.09
CA ILE A 149 4.51 -0.27 -11.44
C ILE A 149 5.53 -0.46 -10.30
N ILE A 150 5.15 -0.16 -9.07
CA ILE A 150 6.03 -0.30 -7.90
C ILE A 150 6.42 -1.76 -7.68
N VAL A 151 5.44 -2.67 -7.75
CA VAL A 151 5.66 -4.12 -7.59
C VAL A 151 6.68 -4.63 -8.61
N LEU A 152 6.51 -4.29 -9.89
CA LEU A 152 7.44 -4.68 -10.93
C LEU A 152 8.83 -4.12 -10.68
N GLY A 153 8.95 -2.85 -10.29
CA GLY A 153 10.23 -2.23 -9.94
C GLY A 153 10.96 -2.97 -8.82
N VAL A 154 10.26 -3.24 -7.71
CA VAL A 154 10.82 -3.96 -6.55
C VAL A 154 11.21 -5.39 -6.92
N MET A 155 10.39 -6.09 -7.70
CA MET A 155 10.68 -7.45 -8.15
C MET A 155 11.91 -7.47 -9.07
N ILE A 156 12.00 -6.56 -10.04
CA ILE A 156 13.16 -6.42 -10.96
C ILE A 156 14.43 -6.17 -10.15
N LEU A 157 14.42 -5.22 -9.22
CA LEU A 157 15.56 -4.95 -8.34
C LEU A 157 15.91 -6.21 -7.54
N GLY A 158 14.92 -6.86 -6.94
CA GLY A 158 15.13 -8.10 -6.19
C GLY A 158 15.78 -9.19 -7.06
N PHE A 159 15.39 -9.32 -8.32
CA PHE A 159 16.00 -10.27 -9.26
C PHE A 159 17.44 -9.91 -9.59
N ILE A 160 17.74 -8.64 -9.85
CA ILE A 160 19.11 -8.18 -10.11
C ILE A 160 20.00 -8.45 -8.89
N PHE A 161 19.58 -8.06 -7.69
CA PHE A 161 20.36 -8.27 -6.47
C PHE A 161 20.55 -9.76 -6.14
N GLN A 162 19.53 -10.59 -6.33
CA GLN A 162 19.63 -12.03 -6.02
C GLN A 162 20.44 -12.82 -7.05
N ASN A 163 20.34 -12.50 -8.35
CA ASN A 163 21.01 -13.27 -9.40
C ASN A 163 22.38 -12.70 -9.79
N PHE A 164 22.50 -11.38 -9.89
CA PHE A 164 23.74 -10.72 -10.31
C PHE A 164 24.68 -10.48 -9.12
N PHE A 165 24.17 -9.84 -8.06
CA PHE A 165 24.95 -9.53 -6.86
C PHE A 165 24.98 -10.68 -5.83
N ARG A 166 24.27 -11.78 -6.10
CA ARG A 166 24.20 -12.98 -5.24
C ARG A 166 23.76 -12.68 -3.80
N VAL A 167 22.95 -11.62 -3.61
CA VAL A 167 22.35 -11.31 -2.32
C VAL A 167 21.34 -12.40 -1.99
N ASN A 168 21.49 -13.06 -0.85
CA ASN A 168 20.53 -14.07 -0.44
C ASN A 168 19.16 -13.44 -0.17
N ARG A 169 18.09 -14.16 -0.52
CA ARG A 169 16.69 -13.72 -0.31
C ARG A 169 16.40 -13.24 1.11
N ARG A 170 17.00 -13.90 2.11
CA ARG A 170 16.88 -13.49 3.51
C ARG A 170 17.41 -12.08 3.71
N ASP A 171 18.60 -11.80 3.21
CA ASP A 171 19.28 -10.52 3.42
C ASP A 171 18.58 -9.42 2.64
N TRP A 172 18.09 -9.71 1.43
CA TRP A 172 17.20 -8.81 0.69
C TRP A 172 15.97 -8.37 1.50
N ILE A 173 15.26 -9.34 2.11
CA ILE A 173 14.10 -9.06 2.95
C ILE A 173 14.48 -8.21 4.17
N LEU A 174 15.59 -8.56 4.84
CA LEU A 174 16.05 -7.86 6.04
C LEU A 174 16.48 -6.42 5.74
N ILE A 175 17.23 -6.20 4.66
CA ILE A 175 17.71 -4.88 4.24
C ILE A 175 16.51 -3.98 3.91
N LEU A 176 15.59 -4.42 3.05
CA LEU A 176 14.43 -3.61 2.69
C LEU A 176 13.53 -3.33 3.91
N SER A 177 13.29 -4.34 4.75
CA SER A 177 12.49 -4.15 5.97
C SER A 177 13.17 -3.18 6.95
N ALA A 178 14.50 -3.23 7.09
CA ALA A 178 15.24 -2.31 7.95
C ALA A 178 15.22 -0.87 7.41
N ILE A 179 15.35 -0.68 6.09
CA ILE A 179 15.21 0.64 5.46
C ILE A 179 13.81 1.21 5.70
N VAL A 180 12.76 0.41 5.46
CA VAL A 180 11.37 0.83 5.69
C VAL A 180 11.13 1.18 7.15
N ILE A 181 11.67 0.40 8.10
CA ILE A 181 11.59 0.73 9.54
C ILE A 181 12.31 2.05 9.83
N GLY A 182 13.51 2.26 9.29
CA GLY A 182 14.26 3.49 9.47
C GLY A 182 13.49 4.73 9.00
N ILE A 183 12.77 4.61 7.88
CA ILE A 183 11.96 5.71 7.32
C ILE A 183 10.63 5.90 8.09
N ILE A 184 9.98 4.81 8.53
CA ILE A 184 8.66 4.92 9.17
C ILE A 184 8.72 5.36 10.63
N LEU A 185 9.83 5.15 11.34
CA LEU A 185 9.96 5.50 12.75
C LEU A 185 9.80 7.01 13.03
N PRO A 186 10.44 7.93 12.28
CA PRO A 186 10.19 9.36 12.41
C PRO A 186 8.72 9.73 12.17
N ILE A 187 8.12 9.22 11.10
CA ILE A 187 6.70 9.48 10.75
C ILE A 187 5.78 8.99 11.87
N LEU A 188 6.03 7.79 12.40
CA LEU A 188 5.25 7.23 13.50
C LEU A 188 5.36 8.10 14.76
N ARG A 189 6.55 8.62 15.06
CA ARG A 189 6.77 9.52 16.19
C ARG A 189 6.01 10.82 16.01
N GLU A 190 6.09 11.43 14.83
CA GLU A 190 5.37 12.67 14.51
C GLU A 190 3.85 12.49 14.62
N ASN A 191 3.32 11.41 14.02
CA ASN A 191 1.89 11.08 14.08
C ASN A 191 1.44 10.80 15.52
N PHE A 192 2.28 10.19 16.35
CA PHE A 192 1.98 9.96 17.77
C PHE A 192 2.01 11.25 18.58
N GLN A 193 2.98 12.14 18.33
CA GLN A 193 3.09 13.43 19.02
C GLN A 193 1.88 14.33 18.76
N ALA A 194 1.22 14.20 17.60
CA ALA A 194 -0.02 14.93 17.31
C ALA A 194 -1.16 14.63 18.30
N PHE A 195 -1.07 13.57 19.11
CA PHE A 195 -2.06 13.23 20.16
C PHE A 195 -1.74 13.80 21.55
N LEU A 196 -0.52 14.29 21.77
CA LEU A 196 -0.08 14.87 23.04
C LEU A 196 -0.38 16.38 23.06
#